data_AF-A0A9E3F1I7-F1
#
_entry.id   AF-A0A9E3F1I7-F1
#
_cell.length_a   1.000
_cell.length_b   1.000
_cell.length_c   1.000
_cell.angle_alpha   90.00
_cell.angle_beta   90.00
_cell.angle_gamma   90.00
#
_symmetry.space_group_name_H-M   'P 1'
#
loop_
_entity.id
_entity.type
_entity.pdbx_description
1 polymer ?
#
loop_
_entity_poly.entity_id
_entity_poly.type
_entity_poly.pdbx_seq_one_letter_code
_entity_poly.pdbx_strand_id
1 'polypeptide(L)'
;AIAAPGLKLEEIFKRTIDGVAAASANKQTPWVSSSFRGDFYFHPAAVAPPPPPPVAAVPSLPAIDEQTAWTTIASSTNPVMFELFLKRFPNGAYADFARARLEELKTAAVMEEKRRVAAAEEAKARAAAEEARRIAAAEEAKRKADADAEARRVAAAEEAKRKAADEEARRTAAAEEAKRRAAAEEEKKSVETVEAALKLADVDRRRIQAALTAKGFDTMGTDGAFGPRTRQMISNWQRSRSEPPTGFLTATQAALLSKDGETALSRLEDERRKAEDEKRKADAERQKAAPAPQQAAAAPPSAPAPAPTPAPVAAAPAASGFDGVYHGRVCREDQRWCRQLTVIVSGGVISARSFSGGNCGIPIEMRGPVSPSGSFSGSYQEASGADTNCEKMPATFSGQISGNQISGKAGVALARIVWSAKKQ
;
A
#
# COMPACT_ATOMS: atom_id res chain seq x y z
N ALA A 1 -16.26 19.72 -57.51
CA ALA A 1 -15.17 20.71 -57.33
C ALA A 1 -13.85 20.25 -57.94
N ILE A 2 -13.36 19.03 -57.64
CA ILE A 2 -12.03 18.53 -58.08
C ILE A 2 -11.83 18.44 -59.61
N ALA A 3 -12.91 18.19 -60.37
CA ALA A 3 -12.85 18.06 -61.84
C ALA A 3 -12.82 19.41 -62.60
N ALA A 4 -12.93 20.54 -61.91
CA ALA A 4 -12.93 21.84 -62.56
C ALA A 4 -11.48 22.26 -62.91
N PRO A 5 -11.18 22.56 -64.19
CA PRO A 5 -9.85 22.97 -64.60
C PRO A 5 -9.49 24.37 -64.07
N GLY A 6 -8.21 24.59 -63.80
CA GLY A 6 -7.64 25.88 -63.41
C GLY A 6 -7.88 26.31 -61.96
N LEU A 7 -8.51 25.48 -61.12
CA LEU A 7 -8.74 25.83 -59.71
C LEU A 7 -7.58 25.40 -58.82
N LYS A 8 -7.17 26.31 -57.92
CA LYS A 8 -6.25 26.04 -56.83
C LYS A 8 -6.87 25.08 -55.81
N LEU A 9 -6.03 24.30 -55.13
CA LEU A 9 -6.44 23.36 -54.08
C LEU A 9 -7.30 24.04 -53.00
N GLU A 10 -6.91 25.22 -52.54
CA GLU A 10 -7.60 25.98 -51.51
C GLU A 10 -9.00 26.40 -51.95
N GLU A 11 -9.15 26.79 -53.22
CA GLU A 11 -10.42 27.18 -53.82
C GLU A 11 -11.38 25.98 -53.95
N ILE A 12 -10.83 24.79 -54.20
CA ILE A 12 -11.60 23.54 -54.23
C ILE A 12 -12.12 23.18 -52.83
N PHE A 13 -11.30 23.34 -51.79
CA PHE A 13 -11.73 23.09 -50.41
C PHE A 13 -12.82 24.05 -49.97
N LYS A 14 -12.67 25.36 -50.24
CA LYS A 14 -13.71 26.36 -49.94
C LYS A 14 -15.04 26.02 -50.59
N ARG A 15 -15.04 25.74 -51.91
CA ARG A 15 -16.28 25.36 -52.63
C ARG A 15 -16.91 24.07 -52.10
N THR A 16 -16.10 23.13 -51.62
CA THR A 16 -16.61 21.89 -51.03
C THR A 16 -17.24 22.15 -49.66
N ILE A 17 -16.63 23.00 -48.83
CA ILE A 17 -17.21 23.44 -47.56
C ILE A 17 -18.55 24.13 -47.80
N ASP A 18 -18.61 25.08 -48.72
CA ASP A 18 -19.85 25.82 -49.05
C ASP A 18 -20.94 24.88 -49.58
N GLY A 19 -20.56 23.92 -50.43
CA GLY A 19 -21.48 22.90 -50.94
C GLY A 19 -22.06 22.01 -49.85
N VAL A 20 -21.25 21.59 -48.88
CA VAL A 20 -21.71 20.77 -47.74
C VAL A 20 -22.57 21.59 -46.78
N ALA A 21 -22.20 22.84 -46.51
CA ALA A 21 -23.00 23.74 -45.71
C ALA A 21 -24.39 23.95 -46.34
N ALA A 22 -24.46 24.26 -47.63
CA ALA A 22 -25.71 24.42 -48.35
C ALA A 22 -26.56 23.14 -48.37
N ALA A 23 -25.97 21.99 -48.71
CA ALA A 23 -26.68 20.71 -48.79
C ALA A 23 -27.18 20.21 -47.42
N SER A 24 -26.47 20.57 -46.34
CA SER A 24 -26.85 20.20 -44.98
C SER A 24 -27.78 21.22 -44.30
N ALA A 25 -28.23 22.26 -45.00
CA ALA A 25 -28.94 23.40 -44.43
C ALA A 25 -28.20 23.97 -43.19
N ASN A 26 -26.88 24.13 -43.32
CA ASN A 26 -25.94 24.63 -42.32
C ASN A 26 -25.85 23.78 -41.04
N LYS A 27 -26.30 22.52 -41.06
CA LYS A 27 -26.17 21.60 -39.92
C LYS A 27 -24.77 20.97 -39.80
N GLN A 28 -24.01 20.95 -40.88
CA GLN A 28 -22.64 20.44 -40.89
C GLN A 28 -21.66 21.59 -41.14
N THR A 29 -20.61 21.66 -40.31
CA THR A 29 -19.48 22.57 -40.50
C THR A 29 -18.21 21.76 -40.75
N PRO A 30 -17.80 21.59 -42.02
CA PRO A 30 -16.61 20.82 -42.35
C PRO A 30 -15.32 21.51 -41.88
N TRP A 31 -14.38 20.72 -41.38
CA TRP A 31 -13.05 21.15 -40.94
C TRP A 31 -11.99 20.82 -42.00
N VAL A 32 -11.01 21.72 -42.20
CA VAL A 32 -9.87 21.51 -43.11
C VAL A 32 -8.56 21.68 -42.34
N SER A 33 -7.65 20.72 -42.51
CA SER A 33 -6.27 20.78 -42.02
C SER A 33 -5.32 20.64 -43.19
N SER A 34 -4.38 21.58 -43.36
CA SER A 34 -3.40 21.58 -44.45
C SER A 34 -2.05 22.13 -43.97
N SER A 35 -0.97 21.48 -44.41
CA SER A 35 0.41 21.92 -44.25
C SER A 35 1.08 22.26 -45.59
N PHE A 36 0.27 22.35 -46.65
CA PHE A 36 0.75 22.56 -48.01
C PHE A 36 1.32 23.97 -48.23
N ARG A 37 2.30 24.11 -49.14
CA ARG A 37 2.91 25.38 -49.52
C ARG A 37 3.00 25.48 -51.05
N GLY A 38 2.65 26.66 -51.58
CA GLY A 38 2.64 26.94 -53.02
C GLY A 38 1.26 26.75 -53.65
N ASP A 39 1.18 26.97 -54.96
CA ASP A 39 -0.06 26.78 -55.73
C ASP A 39 -0.12 25.35 -56.27
N PHE A 40 -1.18 24.60 -55.95
CA PHE A 40 -1.44 23.27 -56.51
C PHE A 40 -2.76 23.22 -57.26
N TYR A 41 -2.78 22.51 -58.39
CA TYR A 41 -3.94 22.36 -59.26
C TYR A 41 -4.14 20.87 -59.56
N PHE A 42 -5.35 20.33 -59.28
CA PHE A 42 -5.68 18.95 -59.68
C PHE A 42 -5.82 18.80 -61.20
N HIS A 43 -6.39 19.84 -61.83
CA HIS A 43 -6.50 19.97 -63.28
C HIS A 43 -5.95 21.34 -63.66
N PRO A 44 -4.65 21.47 -64.00
CA PRO A 44 -4.13 22.74 -64.47
C PRO A 44 -4.91 23.18 -65.72
N ALA A 45 -5.28 24.46 -65.80
CA ALA A 45 -5.85 25.00 -67.02
C ALA A 45 -4.83 24.83 -68.15
N ALA A 46 -5.27 24.39 -69.32
CA ALA A 46 -4.41 24.23 -70.48
C ALA A 46 -3.84 25.61 -70.86
N VAL A 47 -2.60 25.87 -70.43
CA VAL A 47 -1.82 27.01 -70.92
C VAL A 47 -1.47 26.63 -72.36
N ALA A 48 -1.96 27.42 -73.32
CA ALA A 48 -1.53 27.28 -74.71
C ALA A 48 0.00 27.34 -74.74
N PRO A 49 0.67 26.40 -75.44
CA PRO A 49 2.13 26.37 -75.45
C PRO A 49 2.65 27.72 -75.97
N PRO A 50 3.70 28.30 -75.34
CA PRO A 50 4.38 29.45 -75.92
C PRO A 50 4.88 29.05 -77.33
N PRO A 51 4.90 30.00 -78.30
CA PRO A 51 5.42 29.72 -79.63
C PRO A 51 6.84 29.17 -79.49
N PRO A 52 7.21 28.12 -80.26
CA PRO A 52 8.53 27.51 -80.15
C PRO A 52 9.60 28.59 -80.42
N PRO A 53 10.70 28.65 -79.65
CA PRO A 53 11.85 29.44 -80.04
C PRO A 53 12.32 28.99 -81.42
N PRO A 54 12.88 29.89 -82.26
CA PRO A 54 13.41 29.49 -83.55
C PRO A 54 14.44 28.39 -83.31
N VAL A 55 14.22 27.24 -83.94
CA VAL A 55 15.14 26.11 -83.93
C VAL A 55 16.45 26.63 -84.52
N ALA A 56 17.43 26.90 -83.65
CA ALA A 56 18.81 27.00 -84.07
C ALA A 56 19.13 25.66 -84.74
N ALA A 57 19.62 25.73 -85.98
CA ALA A 57 19.99 24.57 -86.76
C ALA A 57 20.82 23.62 -85.89
N VAL A 58 20.35 22.37 -85.78
CA VAL A 58 21.21 21.28 -85.30
C VAL A 58 22.42 21.31 -86.22
N PRO A 59 23.66 21.58 -85.74
CA PRO A 59 24.82 21.45 -86.60
C PRO A 59 24.81 19.99 -87.09
N SER A 60 24.70 19.83 -88.41
CA SER A 60 24.91 18.54 -89.01
C SER A 60 26.33 18.14 -88.62
N LEU A 61 26.46 17.12 -87.76
CA LEU A 61 27.77 16.57 -87.41
C LEU A 61 28.54 16.39 -88.73
N PRO A 62 29.82 16.81 -88.81
CA PRO A 62 30.66 16.42 -89.94
C PRO A 62 30.55 14.90 -90.09
N ALA A 63 30.70 14.37 -91.30
CA ALA A 63 30.73 12.92 -91.52
C ALA A 63 31.91 12.34 -90.72
N ILE A 64 31.66 11.98 -89.45
CA ILE A 64 32.62 11.27 -88.61
C ILE A 64 32.81 9.93 -89.29
N ASP A 65 34.05 9.61 -89.60
CA ASP A 65 34.39 8.31 -90.16
C ASP A 65 34.01 7.19 -89.16
N GLU A 66 33.78 5.99 -89.68
CA GLU A 66 33.31 4.85 -88.89
C GLU A 66 34.29 4.50 -87.75
N GLN A 67 35.61 4.69 -87.95
CA GLN A 67 36.65 4.39 -86.96
C GLN A 67 36.56 5.32 -85.75
N THR A 68 36.43 6.62 -85.98
CA THR A 68 36.29 7.63 -84.91
C THR A 68 34.97 7.48 -84.15
N ALA A 69 33.90 7.10 -84.85
CA ALA A 69 32.63 6.75 -84.21
C ALA A 69 32.75 5.48 -83.34
N TRP A 70 33.46 4.45 -83.82
CA TRP A 70 33.67 3.19 -83.11
C TRP A 70 34.52 3.37 -81.85
N THR A 71 35.64 4.08 -81.91
CA THR A 71 36.53 4.30 -80.75
C THR A 71 35.81 5.03 -79.60
N THR A 72 34.83 5.87 -79.91
CA THR A 72 34.02 6.59 -78.92
C THR A 72 33.04 5.68 -78.18
N ILE A 73 32.50 4.65 -78.84
CA ILE A 73 31.44 3.81 -78.27
C ILE A 73 31.90 2.42 -77.82
N ALA A 74 33.07 1.95 -78.25
CA ALA A 74 33.51 0.56 -78.04
C ALA A 74 33.53 0.12 -76.56
N SER A 75 33.81 1.05 -75.65
CA SER A 75 33.80 0.81 -74.19
C SER A 75 32.47 1.14 -73.51
N SER A 76 31.48 1.64 -74.25
CA SER A 76 30.18 2.02 -73.70
C SER A 76 29.43 0.78 -73.19
N THR A 77 28.74 0.95 -72.07
CA THR A 77 27.81 -0.03 -71.51
C THR A 77 26.35 0.33 -71.81
N ASN A 78 26.12 1.39 -72.60
CA ASN A 78 24.79 1.83 -72.97
C ASN A 78 24.37 1.21 -74.31
N PRO A 79 23.36 0.31 -74.35
CA PRO A 79 22.90 -0.34 -75.57
C PRO A 79 22.43 0.66 -76.64
N VAL A 80 21.90 1.82 -76.24
CA VAL A 80 21.41 2.86 -77.17
C VAL A 80 22.53 3.42 -78.04
N MET A 81 23.77 3.46 -77.54
CA MET A 81 24.93 3.95 -78.30
C MET A 81 25.27 3.03 -79.49
N PHE A 82 25.13 1.71 -79.31
CA PHE A 82 25.36 0.72 -80.37
C PHE A 82 24.20 0.68 -81.37
N GLU A 83 22.95 0.88 -80.92
CA GLU A 83 21.80 1.01 -81.83
C GLU A 83 21.93 2.23 -82.76
N LEU A 84 22.35 3.38 -82.22
CA LEU A 84 22.57 4.58 -83.00
C LEU A 84 23.72 4.42 -84.00
N PHE A 85 24.79 3.74 -83.60
CA PHE A 85 25.91 3.39 -84.48
C PHE A 85 25.47 2.50 -85.65
N LEU A 86 24.71 1.43 -85.37
CA LEU A 86 24.18 0.53 -86.40
C LEU A 86 23.19 1.22 -87.35
N LYS A 87 22.42 2.21 -86.85
CA LYS A 87 21.53 3.02 -87.69
C LYS A 87 22.29 3.91 -88.67
N ARG A 88 23.49 4.37 -88.28
CA ARG A 88 24.34 5.22 -89.12
C ARG A 88 25.25 4.41 -90.05
N PHE A 89 25.76 3.27 -89.59
CA PHE A 89 26.69 2.39 -90.32
C PHE A 89 26.16 0.95 -90.39
N PRO A 90 25.06 0.69 -91.13
CA PRO A 90 24.41 -0.63 -91.12
C PRO A 90 25.27 -1.77 -91.68
N ASN A 91 26.15 -1.45 -92.66
CA ASN A 91 27.06 -2.38 -93.34
C ASN A 91 28.53 -1.99 -93.15
N GLY A 92 28.86 -1.31 -92.05
CA GLY A 92 30.23 -0.87 -91.75
C GLY A 92 31.15 -2.00 -91.28
N ALA A 93 32.47 -1.76 -91.30
CA ALA A 93 33.48 -2.73 -90.87
C ALA A 93 33.33 -3.18 -89.41
N TYR A 94 32.71 -2.35 -88.56
CA TYR A 94 32.47 -2.63 -87.14
C TYR A 94 31.03 -3.05 -86.83
N ALA A 95 30.16 -3.18 -87.83
CA ALA A 95 28.73 -3.43 -87.63
C ALA A 95 28.45 -4.78 -86.95
N ASP A 96 29.21 -5.83 -87.26
CA ASP A 96 29.05 -7.14 -86.59
C ASP A 96 29.47 -7.10 -85.12
N PHE A 97 30.55 -6.38 -84.80
CA PHE A 97 30.99 -6.19 -83.41
C PHE A 97 29.99 -5.35 -82.62
N ALA A 98 29.41 -4.31 -83.23
CA ALA A 98 28.37 -3.50 -82.61
C ALA A 98 27.08 -4.30 -82.34
N ARG A 99 26.67 -5.18 -83.27
CA ARG A 99 25.53 -6.10 -83.08
C ARG A 99 25.79 -7.08 -81.94
N ALA A 100 26.97 -7.72 -81.93
CA ALA A 100 27.33 -8.66 -80.88
C ALA A 100 27.36 -8.00 -79.50
N ARG A 101 27.94 -6.79 -79.40
CA ARG A 101 27.99 -6.02 -78.15
C ARG A 101 26.62 -5.57 -77.67
N LEU A 102 25.74 -5.17 -78.59
CA LEU A 102 24.36 -4.78 -78.26
C LEU A 102 23.55 -5.95 -77.67
N GLU A 103 23.64 -7.14 -78.27
CA GLU A 103 22.94 -8.33 -77.78
C GLU A 103 23.48 -8.80 -76.42
N GLU A 104 24.79 -8.70 -76.19
CA GLU A 104 25.41 -8.96 -74.89
C GLU A 104 24.86 -8.02 -73.81
N LEU A 105 24.82 -6.72 -74.08
CA LEU A 105 24.32 -5.71 -73.14
C LEU A 105 22.82 -5.87 -72.87
N LYS A 106 22.02 -6.20 -73.89
CA LYS A 106 20.59 -6.50 -73.73
C LYS A 106 20.36 -7.74 -72.88
N THR A 107 21.11 -8.81 -73.14
CA THR A 107 21.02 -10.05 -72.35
C THR A 107 21.44 -9.82 -70.90
N ALA A 108 22.53 -9.08 -70.68
CA ALA A 108 22.99 -8.70 -69.35
C ALA A 108 21.95 -7.87 -68.59
N ALA A 109 21.32 -6.89 -69.24
CA ALA A 109 20.27 -6.06 -68.64
C ALA A 109 19.03 -6.89 -68.26
N VAL A 110 18.60 -7.83 -69.11
CA VAL A 110 17.48 -8.73 -68.81
C VAL A 110 17.80 -9.67 -67.65
N MET A 111 19.02 -10.21 -67.60
CA MET A 111 19.44 -11.11 -66.52
C MET A 111 19.58 -10.36 -65.19
N GLU A 112 20.10 -9.13 -65.20
CA GLU A 112 20.17 -8.29 -64.02
C GLU A 112 18.78 -7.93 -63.49
N GLU A 113 17.85 -7.56 -64.37
CA GLU A 113 16.47 -7.29 -63.96
C GLU A 113 15.78 -8.53 -63.38
N LYS A 114 15.98 -9.72 -63.99
CA LYS A 114 15.49 -10.99 -63.42
C LYS A 114 16.06 -11.25 -62.03
N ARG A 115 17.35 -10.97 -61.80
CA ARG A 115 17.98 -11.12 -60.48
C ARG A 115 17.41 -10.12 -59.47
N ARG A 116 17.18 -8.87 -59.87
CA ARG A 116 16.56 -7.85 -59.02
C ARG A 116 15.14 -8.22 -58.62
N VAL A 117 14.32 -8.71 -59.56
CA VAL A 117 12.96 -9.18 -59.27
C VAL A 117 12.98 -10.40 -58.36
N ALA A 118 13.84 -11.39 -58.63
CA ALA A 118 13.98 -12.57 -57.77
C ALA A 118 14.43 -12.20 -56.35
N ALA A 119 15.39 -11.30 -56.20
CA ALA A 119 15.85 -10.81 -54.91
C ALA A 119 14.75 -10.01 -54.16
N ALA A 120 13.96 -9.21 -54.88
CA ALA A 120 12.85 -8.47 -54.29
C ALA A 120 11.73 -9.40 -53.79
N GLU A 121 11.39 -10.44 -54.54
CA GLU A 121 10.40 -11.45 -54.14
C GLU A 121 10.90 -12.30 -52.95
N GLU A 122 12.18 -12.67 -52.94
CA GLU A 122 12.78 -13.36 -51.80
C GLU A 122 12.78 -12.48 -50.54
N ALA A 123 13.10 -11.19 -50.67
CA ALA A 123 13.06 -10.23 -49.56
C ALA A 123 11.63 -10.06 -49.01
N LYS A 124 10.62 -9.97 -49.88
CA LYS A 124 9.20 -9.95 -49.46
C LYS A 124 8.81 -11.22 -48.73
N ALA A 125 9.20 -12.40 -49.24
CA ALA A 125 8.91 -13.68 -48.61
C ALA A 125 9.55 -13.79 -47.22
N ARG A 126 10.80 -13.32 -47.06
CA ARG A 126 11.49 -13.26 -45.78
C ARG A 126 10.80 -12.32 -44.80
N ALA A 127 10.39 -11.13 -45.24
CA ALA A 127 9.66 -10.16 -44.41
C ALA A 127 8.30 -10.72 -43.95
N ALA A 128 7.54 -11.35 -44.86
CA ALA A 128 6.26 -11.99 -44.52
C ALA A 128 6.43 -13.16 -43.54
N ALA A 129 7.49 -13.97 -43.70
CA ALA A 129 7.80 -15.06 -42.78
C ALA A 129 8.21 -14.55 -41.38
N GLU A 130 8.97 -13.45 -41.32
CA GLU A 130 9.31 -12.80 -40.05
C GLU A 130 8.07 -12.22 -39.37
N GLU A 131 7.21 -11.54 -40.10
CA GLU A 131 5.94 -11.01 -39.59
C GLU A 131 5.02 -12.12 -39.07
N ALA A 132 4.87 -13.22 -39.83
CA ALA A 132 4.10 -14.38 -39.39
C ALA A 132 4.67 -15.00 -38.10
N ARG A 133 6.00 -15.09 -37.97
CA ARG A 133 6.65 -15.55 -36.73
C ARG A 133 6.39 -14.59 -35.56
N ARG A 134 6.43 -13.28 -35.79
CA ARG A 134 6.11 -12.28 -34.76
C ARG A 134 4.66 -12.37 -34.29
N ILE A 135 3.72 -12.56 -35.21
CA ILE A 135 2.30 -12.74 -34.90
C ILE A 135 2.12 -14.04 -34.08
N ALA A 136 2.68 -15.16 -34.54
CA ALA A 136 2.60 -16.43 -33.82
C ALA A 136 3.20 -16.35 -32.40
N ALA A 137 4.37 -15.71 -32.25
CA ALA A 137 4.99 -15.51 -30.95
C ALA A 137 4.16 -14.59 -30.03
N ALA A 138 3.52 -13.55 -30.59
CA ALA A 138 2.64 -12.68 -29.82
C ALA A 138 1.36 -13.40 -29.37
N GLU A 139 0.77 -14.24 -30.22
CA GLU A 139 -0.38 -15.07 -29.85
C GLU A 139 -0.03 -16.10 -28.78
N GLU A 140 1.13 -16.76 -28.88
CA GLU A 140 1.62 -17.70 -27.87
C GLU A 140 1.87 -16.98 -26.54
N ALA A 141 2.53 -15.82 -26.56
CA ALA A 141 2.76 -15.01 -25.38
C ALA A 141 1.45 -14.58 -24.71
N LYS A 142 0.44 -14.20 -25.51
CA LYS A 142 -0.90 -13.87 -25.01
C LYS A 142 -1.57 -15.08 -24.36
N ARG A 143 -1.56 -16.25 -25.01
CA ARG A 143 -2.11 -17.50 -24.44
C ARG A 143 -1.46 -17.86 -23.11
N LYS A 144 -0.14 -17.72 -23.01
CA LYS A 144 0.60 -17.96 -21.76
C LYS A 144 0.22 -16.94 -20.68
N ALA A 145 0.12 -15.66 -21.03
CA ALA A 145 -0.30 -14.63 -20.09
C ALA A 145 -1.73 -14.85 -19.57
N ASP A 146 -2.66 -15.25 -20.45
CA ASP A 146 -4.04 -15.57 -20.09
C ASP A 146 -4.10 -16.81 -19.18
N ALA A 147 -3.31 -17.85 -19.48
CA ALA A 147 -3.20 -19.04 -18.63
C ALA A 147 -2.59 -18.74 -17.24
N ASP A 148 -1.53 -17.93 -17.18
CA ASP A 148 -0.91 -17.49 -15.93
C ASP A 148 -1.86 -16.61 -15.11
N ALA A 149 -2.64 -15.75 -15.77
CA ALA A 149 -3.66 -14.93 -15.12
C ALA A 149 -4.77 -15.81 -14.53
N GLU A 150 -5.26 -16.80 -15.27
CA GLU A 150 -6.29 -17.73 -14.78
C GLU A 150 -5.77 -18.59 -13.62
N ALA A 151 -4.55 -19.12 -13.72
CA ALA A 151 -3.91 -19.87 -12.63
C ALA A 151 -3.80 -19.03 -11.34
N ARG A 152 -3.47 -17.74 -11.46
CA ARG A 152 -3.46 -16.81 -10.32
C ARG A 152 -4.84 -16.57 -9.74
N ARG A 153 -5.89 -16.45 -10.58
CA ARG A 153 -7.27 -16.30 -10.12
C ARG A 153 -7.76 -17.53 -9.38
N VAL A 154 -7.49 -18.72 -9.90
CA VAL A 154 -7.83 -19.99 -9.24
C VAL A 154 -7.09 -20.11 -7.90
N ALA A 155 -5.79 -19.84 -7.86
CA ALA A 155 -5.01 -19.88 -6.62
C ALA A 155 -5.53 -18.88 -5.57
N ALA A 156 -5.85 -17.65 -5.97
CA ALA A 156 -6.41 -16.64 -5.08
C ALA A 156 -7.81 -17.03 -4.57
N ALA A 157 -8.65 -17.64 -5.41
CA ALA A 157 -9.96 -18.13 -5.02
C ALA A 157 -9.86 -19.28 -4.01
N GLU A 158 -8.95 -20.23 -4.22
CA GLU A 158 -8.70 -21.32 -3.27
C GLU A 158 -8.13 -20.82 -1.94
N GLU A 159 -7.21 -19.85 -1.97
CA GLU A 159 -6.72 -19.20 -0.74
C GLU A 159 -7.83 -18.45 0.00
N ALA A 160 -8.70 -17.75 -0.71
CA ALA A 160 -9.85 -17.06 -0.12
C ALA A 160 -10.83 -18.05 0.52
N LYS A 161 -11.12 -19.18 -0.12
CA LYS A 161 -11.94 -20.25 0.47
C LYS A 161 -11.31 -20.81 1.75
N ARG A 162 -10.00 -21.06 1.75
CA ARG A 162 -9.28 -21.53 2.96
C ARG A 162 -9.38 -20.53 4.10
N LYS A 163 -9.14 -19.25 3.84
CA LYS A 163 -9.27 -18.18 4.85
C LYS A 163 -10.70 -18.08 5.38
N ALA A 164 -11.71 -18.17 4.50
CA ALA A 164 -13.11 -18.16 4.90
C ALA A 164 -13.45 -19.37 5.80
N ALA A 165 -12.98 -20.57 5.44
CA ALA A 165 -13.16 -21.78 6.24
C ALA A 165 -12.44 -21.69 7.60
N ASP A 166 -11.21 -21.16 7.64
CA ASP A 166 -10.46 -20.93 8.88
C ASP A 166 -11.16 -19.91 9.79
N GLU A 167 -11.72 -18.84 9.20
CA GLU A 167 -12.47 -17.83 9.95
C GLU A 167 -13.79 -18.41 10.49
N GLU A 168 -14.51 -19.19 9.69
CA GLU A 168 -15.71 -19.90 10.12
C GLU A 168 -15.39 -20.89 11.25
N ALA A 169 -14.32 -21.68 11.12
CA ALA A 169 -13.86 -22.59 12.16
C ALA A 169 -13.49 -21.86 13.47
N ARG A 170 -12.87 -20.67 13.37
CA ARG A 170 -12.60 -19.83 14.55
C ARG A 170 -13.88 -19.30 15.18
N ARG A 171 -14.84 -18.87 14.37
CA ARG A 171 -16.15 -18.39 14.87
C ARG A 171 -16.92 -19.50 15.56
N THR A 172 -16.95 -20.70 15.00
CA THR A 172 -17.62 -21.85 15.61
C THR A 172 -16.91 -22.28 16.90
N ALA A 173 -15.58 -22.33 16.92
CA ALA A 173 -14.81 -22.62 18.13
C ALA A 173 -15.05 -21.58 19.24
N ALA A 174 -15.05 -20.29 18.89
CA ALA A 174 -15.33 -19.21 19.84
C ALA A 174 -16.78 -19.25 20.36
N ALA A 175 -17.74 -19.59 19.51
CA ALA A 175 -19.14 -19.76 19.91
C ALA A 175 -19.32 -20.94 20.87
N GLU A 176 -18.67 -22.08 20.61
CA GLU A 176 -18.70 -23.24 21.49
C GLU A 176 -18.00 -22.96 22.84
N GLU A 177 -16.88 -22.24 22.82
CA GLU A 177 -16.22 -21.81 24.06
C GLU A 177 -17.11 -20.85 24.86
N ALA A 178 -17.76 -19.89 24.21
CA ALA A 178 -18.68 -18.97 24.85
C ALA A 178 -19.86 -19.71 25.50
N LYS A 179 -20.44 -20.70 24.82
CA LYS A 179 -21.49 -21.57 25.38
C LYS A 179 -20.99 -22.33 26.61
N ARG A 180 -19.77 -22.90 26.55
CA ARG A 180 -19.18 -23.61 27.70
C ARG A 180 -18.97 -22.69 28.91
N ARG A 181 -18.48 -21.46 28.68
CA ARG A 181 -18.33 -20.45 29.73
C ARG A 181 -19.68 -20.02 30.32
N ALA A 182 -20.68 -19.81 29.46
CA ALA A 182 -22.03 -19.48 29.90
C ALA A 182 -22.66 -20.60 30.74
N ALA A 183 -22.54 -21.86 30.29
CA ALA A 183 -23.04 -23.02 31.03
C ALA A 183 -22.33 -23.18 32.40
N ALA A 184 -21.01 -22.99 32.45
CA ALA A 184 -20.25 -23.04 33.71
C ALA A 184 -20.64 -21.90 34.67
N GLU A 185 -20.93 -20.71 34.14
CA GLU A 185 -21.40 -19.58 34.95
C GLU A 185 -22.82 -19.81 35.46
N GLU A 186 -23.71 -20.39 34.65
CA GLU A 186 -25.06 -20.78 35.05
C GLU A 186 -25.04 -21.86 36.13
N GLU A 187 -24.19 -22.89 35.98
CA GLU A 187 -23.99 -23.92 37.00
C GLU A 187 -23.45 -23.31 38.31
N LYS A 188 -22.47 -22.41 38.24
CA LYS A 188 -21.98 -21.71 39.43
C LYS A 188 -23.08 -20.90 40.11
N LYS A 189 -23.90 -20.16 39.34
CA LYS A 189 -25.03 -19.40 39.87
C LYS A 189 -26.07 -20.31 40.52
N SER A 190 -26.37 -21.47 39.93
CA SER A 190 -27.34 -22.40 40.50
C SER A 190 -26.84 -22.93 41.86
N VAL A 191 -25.58 -23.36 41.96
CA VAL A 191 -24.98 -23.82 43.22
C VAL A 191 -24.94 -22.71 44.28
N GLU A 192 -24.62 -21.46 43.89
CA GLU A 192 -24.68 -20.31 44.78
C GLU A 192 -26.09 -20.01 45.28
N THR A 193 -27.11 -20.10 44.42
CA THR A 193 -28.50 -19.91 44.83
C THR A 193 -28.98 -20.99 45.80
N VAL A 194 -28.52 -22.24 45.64
CA VAL A 194 -28.83 -23.34 46.56
C VAL A 194 -28.22 -23.08 47.93
N GLU A 195 -26.96 -22.63 48.03
CA GLU A 195 -26.33 -22.24 49.31
C GLU A 195 -27.05 -21.04 49.94
N ALA A 196 -27.37 -20.02 49.15
CA ALA A 196 -28.07 -18.83 49.64
C ALA A 196 -29.46 -19.16 50.21
N ALA A 197 -30.16 -20.13 49.62
CA ALA A 197 -31.45 -20.61 50.10
C ALA A 197 -31.39 -21.30 51.46
N LEU A 198 -30.21 -21.78 51.89
CA LEU A 198 -30.01 -22.36 53.22
C LEU A 198 -30.17 -21.33 54.35
N LYS A 199 -30.05 -20.02 54.04
CA LYS A 199 -30.20 -18.91 55.00
C LYS A 199 -29.44 -19.15 56.31
N LEU A 200 -28.18 -19.59 56.20
CA LEU A 200 -27.32 -19.88 57.34
C LEU A 200 -27.25 -18.70 58.30
N ALA A 201 -27.43 -18.95 59.60
CA ALA A 201 -27.30 -17.91 60.62
C ALA A 201 -25.83 -17.46 60.73
N ASP A 202 -25.61 -16.25 61.23
CA ASP A 202 -24.27 -15.68 61.36
C ASP A 202 -23.34 -16.51 62.26
N VAL A 203 -23.91 -17.08 63.33
CA VAL A 203 -23.21 -17.98 64.24
C VAL A 203 -22.81 -19.28 63.54
N ASP A 204 -23.66 -19.83 62.66
CA ASP A 204 -23.33 -21.04 61.90
C ASP A 204 -22.22 -20.78 60.89
N ARG A 205 -22.23 -19.62 60.22
CA ARG A 205 -21.15 -19.23 59.30
C ARG A 205 -19.80 -19.12 60.00
N ARG A 206 -19.77 -18.56 61.22
CA ARG A 206 -18.55 -18.49 62.05
C ARG A 206 -18.08 -19.86 62.51
N ARG A 207 -19.01 -20.74 62.91
CA ARG A 207 -18.70 -22.14 63.25
C ARG A 207 -18.09 -22.87 62.06
N ILE A 208 -18.65 -22.70 60.86
CA ILE A 208 -18.13 -23.29 59.62
C ILE A 208 -16.70 -22.81 59.33
N GLN A 209 -16.41 -21.51 59.42
CA GLN A 209 -15.04 -20.99 59.25
C GLN A 209 -14.07 -21.55 60.30
N ALA A 210 -14.49 -21.62 61.57
CA ALA A 210 -13.69 -22.20 62.66
C ALA A 210 -13.40 -23.69 62.41
N ALA A 211 -14.41 -24.45 61.95
CA ALA A 211 -14.26 -25.86 61.60
C ALA A 211 -13.28 -26.06 60.44
N LEU A 212 -13.35 -25.23 59.41
CA LEU A 212 -12.44 -25.28 58.26
C LEU A 212 -10.99 -25.00 58.70
N THR A 213 -10.76 -23.95 59.48
CA THR A 213 -9.43 -23.62 60.00
C THR A 213 -8.88 -24.73 60.91
N ALA A 214 -9.71 -25.29 61.79
CA ALA A 214 -9.31 -26.41 62.64
C ALA A 214 -8.96 -27.70 61.86
N LYS A 215 -9.54 -27.87 60.66
CA LYS A 215 -9.22 -28.97 59.74
C LYS A 215 -8.04 -28.67 58.81
N GLY A 216 -7.36 -27.54 58.98
CA GLY A 216 -6.20 -27.14 58.19
C GLY A 216 -6.53 -26.34 56.92
N PHE A 217 -7.80 -25.97 56.72
CA PHE A 217 -8.23 -25.10 55.62
C PHE A 217 -8.37 -23.66 56.11
N ASP A 218 -7.25 -22.97 56.26
CA ASP A 218 -7.21 -21.64 56.88
C ASP A 218 -7.98 -20.59 56.07
N THR A 219 -9.07 -20.11 56.68
CA THR A 219 -9.97 -19.08 56.14
C THR A 219 -9.50 -17.65 56.43
N MET A 220 -8.44 -17.46 57.23
CA MET A 220 -7.87 -16.18 57.68
C MET A 220 -8.84 -15.30 58.49
N GLY A 221 -9.85 -15.90 59.13
CA GLY A 221 -10.78 -15.20 60.02
C GLY A 221 -12.06 -15.98 60.28
N THR A 222 -12.73 -15.70 61.40
CA THR A 222 -14.03 -16.28 61.80
C THR A 222 -15.09 -15.19 61.96
N ASP A 223 -15.21 -14.35 60.93
CA ASP A 223 -16.08 -13.16 60.88
C ASP A 223 -17.50 -13.43 60.37
N GLY A 224 -17.78 -14.65 59.91
CA GLY A 224 -19.06 -15.06 59.34
C GLY A 224 -19.26 -14.67 57.88
N ALA A 225 -18.27 -14.03 57.23
CA ALA A 225 -18.34 -13.60 55.84
C ALA A 225 -17.66 -14.61 54.90
N PHE A 226 -18.43 -15.21 53.98
CA PHE A 226 -17.89 -16.18 53.01
C PHE A 226 -17.29 -15.47 51.78
N GLY A 227 -16.12 -14.85 51.98
CA GLY A 227 -15.35 -14.20 50.92
C GLY A 227 -14.63 -15.17 49.97
N PRO A 228 -13.90 -14.67 48.95
CA PRO A 228 -13.18 -15.49 47.98
C PRO A 228 -12.24 -16.53 48.63
N ARG A 229 -11.60 -16.15 49.75
CA ARG A 229 -10.70 -17.03 50.50
C ARG A 229 -11.46 -18.19 51.16
N THR A 230 -12.54 -17.91 51.86
CA THR A 230 -13.39 -18.95 52.49
C THR A 230 -13.97 -19.89 51.44
N ARG A 231 -14.45 -19.37 50.30
CA ARG A 231 -14.94 -20.19 49.17
C ARG A 231 -13.86 -21.13 48.62
N GLN A 232 -12.63 -20.64 48.50
CA GLN A 232 -11.49 -21.48 48.09
C GLN A 232 -11.23 -22.61 49.11
N MET A 233 -11.34 -22.31 50.41
CA MET A 233 -11.16 -23.30 51.48
C MET A 233 -12.28 -24.34 51.52
N ILE A 234 -13.53 -23.92 51.29
CA ILE A 234 -14.67 -24.84 51.13
C ILE A 234 -14.43 -25.78 49.93
N SER A 235 -14.01 -25.24 48.79
CA SER A 235 -13.69 -26.05 47.60
C SER A 235 -12.57 -27.04 47.88
N ASN A 236 -11.51 -26.63 48.57
CA ASN A 236 -10.40 -27.51 48.93
C ASN A 236 -10.83 -28.60 49.93
N TRP A 237 -11.68 -28.25 50.88
CA TRP A 237 -12.27 -29.20 51.82
C TRP A 237 -13.17 -30.22 51.11
N GLN A 238 -14.03 -29.79 50.19
CA GLN A 238 -14.84 -30.68 49.34
C GLN A 238 -13.94 -31.63 48.53
N ARG A 239 -12.87 -31.10 47.92
CA ARG A 239 -11.84 -31.88 47.21
C ARG A 239 -11.19 -32.93 48.12
N SER A 240 -10.86 -32.59 49.35
CA SER A 240 -10.27 -33.53 50.33
C SER A 240 -11.22 -34.67 50.70
N ARG A 241 -12.52 -34.48 50.48
CA ARG A 241 -13.57 -35.48 50.70
C ARG A 241 -13.98 -36.21 49.43
N SER A 242 -13.28 -36.00 48.31
CA SER A 242 -13.67 -36.52 46.99
C SER A 242 -15.06 -36.07 46.54
N GLU A 243 -15.50 -34.91 47.00
CA GLU A 243 -16.76 -34.26 46.60
C GLU A 243 -16.49 -33.17 45.55
N PRO A 244 -17.48 -32.79 44.71
CA PRO A 244 -17.32 -31.72 43.74
C PRO A 244 -16.87 -30.41 44.41
N PRO A 245 -15.73 -29.81 44.01
CA PRO A 245 -15.15 -28.64 44.67
C PRO A 245 -15.81 -27.35 44.18
N THR A 246 -17.11 -27.21 44.44
CA THR A 246 -17.92 -26.07 44.01
C THR A 246 -17.55 -24.80 44.77
N GLY A 247 -17.05 -24.93 46.01
CA GLY A 247 -16.76 -23.80 46.90
C GLY A 247 -18.00 -23.22 47.60
N PHE A 248 -19.15 -23.88 47.44
CA PHE A 248 -20.42 -23.54 48.08
C PHE A 248 -20.95 -24.79 48.79
N LEU A 249 -21.53 -24.62 49.98
CA LEU A 249 -21.96 -25.72 50.83
C LEU A 249 -23.39 -26.19 50.50
N THR A 250 -23.59 -27.50 50.50
CA THR A 250 -24.94 -28.08 50.56
C THR A 250 -25.50 -28.05 51.98
N ALA A 251 -26.81 -28.22 52.15
CA ALA A 251 -27.46 -28.26 53.48
C ALA A 251 -26.76 -29.25 54.43
N THR A 252 -26.45 -30.45 53.93
CA THR A 252 -25.79 -31.51 54.68
C THR A 252 -24.36 -31.13 55.07
N GLN A 253 -23.60 -30.55 54.13
CA GLN A 253 -22.22 -30.11 54.38
C GLN A 253 -22.18 -28.96 55.41
N ALA A 254 -23.09 -27.99 55.29
CA ALA A 254 -23.18 -26.87 56.21
C ALA A 254 -23.54 -27.35 57.62
N ALA A 255 -24.53 -28.24 57.78
CA ALA A 255 -24.88 -28.81 59.08
C ALA A 255 -23.73 -29.58 59.72
N LEU A 256 -22.98 -30.36 58.94
CA LEU A 256 -21.81 -31.11 59.41
C LEU A 256 -20.70 -30.17 59.90
N LEU A 257 -20.32 -29.16 59.10
CA LEU A 257 -19.27 -28.21 59.45
C LEU A 257 -19.67 -27.30 60.61
N SER A 258 -20.94 -26.88 60.69
CA SER A 258 -21.45 -26.12 61.84
C SER A 258 -21.32 -26.90 63.13
N LYS A 259 -21.64 -28.20 63.11
CA LYS A 259 -21.51 -29.09 64.28
C LYS A 259 -20.05 -29.30 64.68
N ASP A 260 -19.16 -29.58 63.73
CA ASP A 260 -17.72 -29.70 64.00
C ASP A 260 -17.12 -28.37 64.51
N GLY A 261 -17.72 -27.26 64.09
CA GLY A 261 -17.31 -25.90 64.41
C GLY A 261 -17.64 -25.43 65.83
N GLU A 262 -18.59 -26.06 66.52
CA GLU A 262 -18.96 -25.66 67.90
C GLU A 262 -17.77 -25.73 68.84
N THR A 263 -17.06 -26.86 68.83
CA THR A 263 -15.88 -27.10 69.66
C THR A 263 -14.65 -26.34 69.14
N ALA A 264 -14.56 -26.09 67.83
CA ALA A 264 -13.46 -25.33 67.25
C ALA A 264 -13.57 -23.84 67.58
N LEU A 265 -14.77 -23.27 67.52
CA LEU A 265 -15.03 -21.86 67.82
C LEU A 265 -14.77 -21.55 69.30
N SER A 266 -15.25 -22.41 70.20
CA SER A 266 -14.98 -22.30 71.65
C SER A 266 -13.48 -22.30 71.95
N ARG A 267 -12.71 -23.20 71.33
CA ARG A 267 -11.24 -23.22 71.46
C ARG A 267 -10.57 -21.94 70.93
N LEU A 268 -10.97 -21.46 69.75
CA LEU A 268 -10.41 -20.24 69.17
C LEU A 268 -10.73 -18.99 70.01
N GLU A 269 -11.92 -18.92 70.61
CA GLU A 269 -12.31 -17.81 71.49
C GLU A 269 -11.51 -17.83 72.80
N ASP A 270 -11.30 -19.01 73.39
CA ASP A 270 -10.45 -19.18 74.58
C ASP A 270 -8.98 -18.84 74.28
N GLU A 271 -8.46 -19.25 73.13
CA GLU A 271 -7.11 -18.90 72.67
C GLU A 271 -6.95 -17.39 72.45
N ARG A 272 -7.94 -16.76 71.80
CA ARG A 272 -7.96 -15.29 71.62
C ARG A 272 -8.00 -14.58 72.96
N ARG A 273 -8.84 -15.04 73.90
CA ARG A 273 -8.93 -14.46 75.25
C ARG A 273 -7.62 -14.59 76.01
N LYS A 274 -6.96 -15.75 75.95
CA LYS A 274 -5.64 -15.95 76.55
C LYS A 274 -4.60 -15.01 75.92
N ALA A 275 -4.59 -14.88 74.60
CA ALA A 275 -3.69 -13.98 73.90
C ALA A 275 -3.95 -12.50 74.23
N GLU A 276 -5.22 -12.09 74.37
CA GLU A 276 -5.60 -10.74 74.80
C GLU A 276 -5.20 -10.47 76.26
N ASP A 277 -5.40 -11.43 77.16
CA ASP A 277 -4.95 -11.33 78.55
C ASP A 277 -3.43 -11.28 78.65
N GLU A 278 -2.71 -12.06 77.85
CA GLU A 278 -1.24 -12.01 77.72
C GLU A 278 -0.76 -10.68 77.14
N LYS A 279 -1.41 -10.19 76.08
CA LYS A 279 -1.11 -8.88 75.49
C LYS A 279 -1.38 -7.75 76.49
N ARG A 280 -2.49 -7.79 77.21
CA ARG A 280 -2.83 -6.81 78.26
C ARG A 280 -1.85 -6.85 79.42
N LYS A 281 -1.37 -8.04 79.81
CA LYS A 281 -0.28 -8.19 80.79
C LYS A 281 1.02 -7.58 80.25
N ALA A 282 1.39 -7.89 79.02
CA ALA A 282 2.58 -7.34 78.36
C ALA A 282 2.50 -5.82 78.20
N ASP A 283 1.36 -5.26 77.80
CA ASP A 283 1.12 -3.82 77.68
C ASP A 283 1.16 -3.13 79.05
N ALA A 284 0.59 -3.74 80.10
CA ALA A 284 0.66 -3.23 81.47
C ALA A 284 2.11 -3.27 82.03
N GLU A 285 2.88 -4.29 81.68
CA GLU A 285 4.30 -4.39 82.04
C GLU A 285 5.15 -3.37 81.28
N ARG A 286 4.85 -3.14 79.99
CA ARG A 286 5.48 -2.11 79.16
C ARG A 286 5.16 -0.69 79.64
N GLN A 287 3.95 -0.45 80.14
CA GLN A 287 3.55 0.82 80.76
C GLN A 287 4.24 1.05 82.13
N LYS A 288 4.50 -0.01 82.91
CA LYS A 288 5.28 0.08 84.15
C LYS A 288 6.77 0.32 83.92
N ALA A 289 7.30 -0.10 82.77
CA ALA A 289 8.69 0.11 82.36
C ALA A 289 8.95 1.45 81.64
N ALA A 290 7.93 2.29 81.44
CA ALA A 290 8.07 3.58 80.74
C ALA A 290 8.61 4.69 81.68
N PRO A 291 9.69 5.41 81.33
CA PRO A 291 10.16 6.57 82.11
C PRO A 291 9.17 7.76 82.01
N ALA A 292 9.13 8.59 83.05
CA ALA A 292 8.22 9.74 83.19
C ALA A 292 8.32 10.74 82.00
N PRO A 293 7.19 11.36 81.58
CA PRO A 293 7.15 12.22 80.41
C PRO A 293 7.90 13.54 80.65
N GLN A 294 8.96 13.79 79.87
CA GLN A 294 9.54 15.12 79.71
C GLN A 294 8.55 16.01 78.94
N GLN A 295 8.33 17.22 79.46
CA GLN A 295 7.42 18.24 78.95
C GLN A 295 7.62 18.49 77.45
N ALA A 296 6.55 18.33 76.68
CA ALA A 296 6.46 18.79 75.31
C ALA A 296 6.36 20.32 75.29
N ALA A 297 7.37 20.99 74.75
CA ALA A 297 7.30 22.39 74.36
C ALA A 297 6.68 22.51 72.96
N ALA A 298 5.52 23.18 72.92
CA ALA A 298 4.92 23.98 71.86
C ALA A 298 5.07 23.54 70.38
N ALA A 299 3.95 23.10 69.79
CA ALA A 299 3.66 23.34 68.38
C ALA A 299 3.08 24.77 68.19
N PRO A 300 3.41 25.50 67.10
CA PRO A 300 2.62 26.63 66.63
C PRO A 300 1.50 26.17 65.65
N PRO A 301 0.48 27.00 65.38
CA PRO A 301 -0.81 26.55 64.85
C PRO A 301 -0.83 26.43 63.32
N SER A 302 -1.73 25.57 62.83
CA SER A 302 -2.06 25.39 61.42
C SER A 302 -3.28 26.22 61.01
N ALA A 303 -3.18 26.96 59.90
CA ALA A 303 -4.27 27.29 58.96
C ALA A 303 -3.69 27.99 57.70
N PRO A 304 -4.37 28.01 56.55
CA PRO A 304 -5.07 26.95 55.82
C PRO A 304 -4.49 26.76 54.40
N ALA A 305 -4.95 25.75 53.66
CA ALA A 305 -4.54 25.46 52.29
C ALA A 305 -4.86 26.59 51.29
N PRO A 306 -4.07 26.71 50.20
CA PRO A 306 -4.68 26.81 48.88
C PRO A 306 -4.13 25.80 47.85
N ALA A 307 -5.07 25.37 47.00
CA ALA A 307 -5.06 24.70 45.69
C ALA A 307 -3.74 24.27 44.98
N PRO A 308 -3.80 23.19 44.18
CA PRO A 308 -2.65 22.66 43.46
C PRO A 308 -2.28 23.58 42.29
N THR A 309 -1.00 23.95 42.21
CA THR A 309 -0.44 24.67 41.05
C THR A 309 0.67 23.79 40.45
N PRO A 310 0.80 23.74 39.11
CA PRO A 310 1.23 22.54 38.41
C PRO A 310 2.76 22.40 38.36
N ALA A 311 3.16 21.23 37.86
CA ALA A 311 4.52 20.78 37.58
C ALA A 311 5.49 21.91 37.18
N PRO A 312 6.76 21.84 37.63
CA PRO A 312 7.78 22.77 37.16
C PRO A 312 7.89 22.64 35.65
N VAL A 313 7.62 23.74 34.95
CA VAL A 313 7.92 23.93 33.55
C VAL A 313 9.43 23.77 33.42
N ALA A 314 9.84 22.59 32.96
CA ALA A 314 11.22 22.32 32.62
C ALA A 314 11.65 23.31 31.53
N ALA A 315 12.70 24.05 31.87
CA ALA A 315 13.44 24.88 30.94
C ALA A 315 13.82 24.08 29.68
N ALA A 316 13.57 24.68 28.52
CA ALA A 316 14.18 24.27 27.26
C ALA A 316 15.64 24.76 27.20
N PRO A 317 16.47 24.26 26.28
CA PRO A 317 16.72 22.85 26.00
C PRO A 317 18.23 22.55 26.11
N ALA A 318 18.59 21.39 26.66
CA ALA A 318 19.91 20.82 26.43
C ALA A 318 19.83 19.91 25.20
N ALA A 319 20.50 20.33 24.13
CA ALA A 319 20.95 19.52 23.00
C ALA A 319 21.59 18.19 23.49
N SER A 320 21.64 17.06 22.79
CA SER A 320 21.22 16.67 21.44
C SER A 320 21.65 15.19 21.28
N GLY A 321 21.03 14.28 22.04
CA GLY A 321 21.34 12.84 21.90
C GLY A 321 20.83 12.24 20.57
N PHE A 322 19.86 12.91 19.94
CA PHE A 322 19.08 12.38 18.82
C PHE A 322 19.28 13.14 17.51
N ASP A 323 20.21 14.11 17.46
CA ASP A 323 20.42 14.92 16.26
C ASP A 323 20.95 14.06 15.10
N GLY A 324 20.35 14.20 13.92
CA GLY A 324 20.71 13.43 12.74
C GLY A 324 19.60 13.34 11.70
N VAL A 325 19.94 12.73 10.57
CA VAL A 325 19.02 12.44 9.47
C VAL A 325 18.61 10.99 9.54
N TYR A 326 17.30 10.75 9.54
CA TYR A 326 16.68 9.45 9.63
C TYR A 326 15.94 9.16 8.33
N HIS A 327 16.18 7.98 7.77
CA HIS A 327 15.51 7.51 6.56
C HIS A 327 14.62 6.33 6.89
N GLY A 328 13.41 6.33 6.34
CA GLY A 328 12.40 5.37 6.73
C GLY A 328 11.22 5.29 5.78
N ARG A 329 10.18 4.62 6.24
CA ARG A 329 8.92 4.52 5.50
C ARG A 329 7.75 4.90 6.37
N VAL A 330 6.78 5.54 5.72
CA VAL A 330 5.47 5.87 6.27
C VAL A 330 4.44 4.98 5.59
N CYS A 331 3.63 4.26 6.37
CA CYS A 331 2.68 3.29 5.86
C CYS A 331 1.30 3.48 6.51
N ARG A 332 0.23 3.23 5.75
CA ARG A 332 -1.09 3.04 6.37
C ARG A 332 -1.07 1.83 7.32
N GLU A 333 -1.96 1.84 8.31
CA GLU A 333 -2.08 0.77 9.30
C GLU A 333 -2.33 -0.61 8.65
N ASP A 334 -2.98 -0.64 7.48
CA ASP A 334 -3.22 -1.84 6.65
C ASP A 334 -2.03 -2.27 5.76
N GLN A 335 -0.90 -1.55 5.80
CA GLN A 335 0.31 -1.78 5.00
C GLN A 335 0.11 -1.74 3.47
N ARG A 336 -1.07 -1.37 2.96
CA ARG A 336 -1.37 -1.36 1.52
C ARG A 336 -0.76 -0.17 0.77
N TRP A 337 -0.35 0.85 1.50
CA TRP A 337 0.30 2.04 0.97
C TRP A 337 1.49 2.38 1.85
N CYS A 338 2.68 2.50 1.25
CA CYS A 338 3.91 2.89 1.91
C CYS A 338 4.70 3.88 1.04
N ARG A 339 5.27 4.91 1.65
CA ARG A 339 6.17 5.87 1.00
C ARG A 339 7.46 6.07 1.78
N GLN A 340 8.50 6.56 1.11
CA GLN A 340 9.75 6.95 1.74
C GLN A 340 9.54 8.23 2.57
N LEU A 341 10.19 8.29 3.72
CA LEU A 341 10.14 9.42 4.65
C LEU A 341 11.56 9.75 5.10
N THR A 342 11.91 11.04 5.02
CA THR A 342 13.14 11.59 5.60
C THR A 342 12.76 12.49 6.77
N VAL A 343 13.38 12.24 7.92
CA VAL A 343 13.15 12.97 9.17
C VAL A 343 14.47 13.54 9.65
N ILE A 344 14.47 14.82 10.01
CA ILE A 344 15.64 15.53 10.51
C ILE A 344 15.34 15.95 11.94
N VAL A 345 16.20 15.52 12.86
CA VAL A 345 16.20 15.98 14.25
C VAL A 345 17.40 16.90 14.43
N SER A 346 17.16 18.13 14.86
CA SER A 346 18.22 19.10 15.10
C SER A 346 17.82 20.03 16.24
N GLY A 347 18.70 20.18 17.24
CA GLY A 347 18.50 21.14 18.33
C GLY A 347 17.23 20.89 19.15
N GLY A 348 16.85 19.63 19.35
CA GLY A 348 15.64 19.26 20.08
C GLY A 348 14.33 19.48 19.32
N VAL A 349 14.40 19.72 18.01
CA VAL A 349 13.24 19.86 17.12
C VAL A 349 13.25 18.72 16.10
N ILE A 350 12.12 18.03 15.96
CA ILE A 350 11.90 17.06 14.89
C ILE A 350 11.21 17.77 13.73
N SER A 351 11.71 17.54 12.52
CA SER A 351 11.13 18.03 11.28
C SER A 351 11.05 16.91 10.25
N ALA A 352 9.93 16.81 9.56
CA ALA A 352 9.76 15.86 8.46
C ALA A 352 9.06 16.57 7.30
N ARG A 353 9.59 16.36 6.09
CA ARG A 353 9.01 16.87 4.85
C ARG A 353 8.61 15.68 3.99
N SER A 354 7.31 15.52 3.77
CA SER A 354 6.77 14.42 2.97
C SER A 354 6.28 14.88 1.61
N PHE A 355 6.36 14.00 0.60
CA PHE A 355 5.88 14.23 -0.76
C PHE A 355 4.35 14.27 -0.80
N SER A 356 3.80 15.40 -1.28
CA SER A 356 2.40 15.74 -1.57
C SER A 356 1.30 14.91 -0.86
N GLY A 357 0.58 15.55 0.06
CA GLY A 357 -0.64 15.02 0.64
C GLY A 357 -1.72 14.80 -0.43
N GLY A 358 -1.89 13.54 -0.84
CA GLY A 358 -2.95 13.13 -1.76
C GLY A 358 -2.96 13.85 -3.11
N ASN A 359 -4.14 13.83 -3.75
CA ASN A 359 -4.43 14.44 -5.05
C ASN A 359 -4.25 15.98 -5.07
N CYS A 360 -4.10 16.62 -3.91
CA CYS A 360 -4.08 18.08 -3.77
C CYS A 360 -2.70 18.73 -3.94
N GLY A 361 -1.61 17.95 -4.04
CA GLY A 361 -0.27 18.51 -4.30
C GLY A 361 0.36 19.31 -3.15
N ILE A 362 -0.32 19.48 -2.01
CA ILE A 362 0.17 20.29 -0.88
C ILE A 362 1.21 19.49 -0.08
N PRO A 363 2.44 20.01 0.12
CA PRO A 363 3.45 19.33 0.91
C PRO A 363 3.06 19.29 2.39
N ILE A 364 3.24 18.12 3.02
CA ILE A 364 3.04 17.96 4.46
C ILE A 364 4.34 18.30 5.17
N GLU A 365 4.28 19.30 6.05
CA GLU A 365 5.40 19.73 6.89
C GLU A 365 5.05 19.48 8.35
N MET A 366 5.81 18.59 8.99
CA MET A 366 5.64 18.23 10.38
C MET A 366 6.78 18.84 11.18
N ARG A 367 6.47 19.56 12.25
CA ARG A 367 7.46 20.15 13.15
C ARG A 367 7.00 20.07 14.59
N GLY A 368 7.86 19.64 15.50
CA GLY A 368 7.51 19.53 16.92
C GLY A 368 8.73 19.44 17.84
N PRO A 369 8.55 19.72 19.14
CA PRO A 369 9.61 19.55 20.13
C PRO A 369 9.87 18.06 20.41
N VAL A 370 11.13 17.73 20.70
CA VAL A 370 11.58 16.43 21.19
C VAL A 370 11.98 16.58 22.65
N SER A 371 11.40 15.75 23.52
CA SER A 371 11.76 15.71 24.94
C SER A 371 13.13 15.06 25.15
N PRO A 372 13.79 15.30 26.29
CA PRO A 372 15.04 14.60 26.65
C PRO A 372 14.89 13.06 26.70
N SER A 373 13.68 12.56 26.93
CA SER A 373 13.35 11.12 26.91
C SER A 373 13.13 10.54 25.51
N GLY A 374 13.30 11.35 24.45
CA GLY A 374 13.07 10.94 23.06
C GLY A 374 11.61 10.93 22.63
N SER A 375 10.69 11.45 23.46
CA SER A 375 9.27 11.56 23.12
C SER A 375 9.01 12.83 22.34
N PHE A 376 8.23 12.75 21.26
CA PHE A 376 7.87 13.93 20.48
C PHE A 376 6.39 13.91 20.15
N SER A 377 5.81 15.10 20.03
CA SER A 377 4.45 15.30 19.55
C SER A 377 4.30 16.66 18.91
N GLY A 378 3.32 16.80 18.04
CA GLY A 378 3.00 18.07 17.40
C GLY A 378 1.74 17.99 16.56
N SER A 379 1.42 19.11 15.92
CA SER A 379 0.33 19.20 14.96
C SER A 379 0.86 19.59 13.58
N TYR A 380 0.14 19.19 12.55
CA TYR A 380 0.39 19.58 11.17
C TYR A 380 -0.94 19.76 10.45
N GLN A 381 -0.90 20.34 9.26
CA GLN A 381 -2.09 20.49 8.41
C GLN A 381 -2.02 19.48 7.27
N GLU A 382 -3.07 18.67 7.13
CA GLU A 382 -3.22 17.70 6.06
C GLU A 382 -4.29 18.19 5.09
N ALA A 383 -4.02 18.14 3.79
CA ALA A 383 -5.02 18.46 2.78
C ALA A 383 -5.82 17.20 2.43
N SER A 384 -7.14 17.26 2.57
CA SER A 384 -8.06 16.19 2.20
C SER A 384 -9.09 16.72 1.20
N GLY A 385 -9.29 16.02 0.08
CA GLY A 385 -10.19 16.47 -1.00
C GLY A 385 -9.96 15.78 -2.33
N ALA A 386 -10.95 15.89 -3.23
CA ALA A 386 -10.80 15.59 -4.66
C ALA A 386 -10.23 16.82 -5.38
N ASP A 387 -9.59 16.65 -6.54
CA ASP A 387 -8.69 17.59 -7.26
C ASP A 387 -9.05 19.10 -7.26
N THR A 388 -10.32 19.48 -7.05
CA THR A 388 -10.82 20.86 -7.04
C THR A 388 -11.30 21.41 -5.69
N ASN A 389 -11.39 20.59 -4.63
CA ASN A 389 -11.86 21.02 -3.30
C ASN A 389 -10.93 20.50 -2.19
N CYS A 390 -9.78 21.16 -2.01
CA CYS A 390 -8.76 20.78 -1.03
C CYS A 390 -8.96 21.56 0.27
N GLU A 391 -9.44 20.89 1.32
CA GLU A 391 -9.60 21.48 2.65
C GLU A 391 -8.42 21.11 3.55
N LYS A 392 -7.90 22.09 4.31
CA LYS A 392 -6.84 21.85 5.30
C LYS A 392 -7.47 21.40 6.61
N MET A 393 -7.13 20.19 7.05
CA MET A 393 -7.58 19.65 8.32
C MET A 393 -6.42 19.58 9.32
N PRO A 394 -6.63 19.96 10.59
CA PRO A 394 -5.64 19.78 11.63
C PRO A 394 -5.44 18.29 11.92
N ALA A 395 -4.19 17.85 11.88
CA ALA A 395 -3.78 16.50 12.21
C ALA A 395 -2.70 16.54 13.29
N THR A 396 -2.55 15.44 14.03
CA THR A 396 -1.55 15.31 15.10
C THR A 396 -0.58 14.20 14.81
N PHE A 397 0.63 14.32 15.34
CA PHE A 397 1.62 13.27 15.32
C PHE A 397 2.27 13.10 16.68
N SER A 398 2.67 11.87 16.97
CA SER A 398 3.37 11.52 18.20
C SER A 398 4.23 10.29 17.99
N GLY A 399 5.33 10.18 18.73
CA GLY A 399 6.18 9.01 18.68
C GLY A 399 7.34 9.05 19.65
N GLN A 400 8.23 8.08 19.50
CA GLN A 400 9.38 7.86 20.36
C GLN A 400 10.63 7.61 19.51
N ILE A 401 11.74 8.22 19.94
CA ILE A 401 13.09 7.95 19.48
C ILE A 401 13.75 7.01 20.48
N SER A 402 14.24 5.87 20.02
CA SER A 402 15.00 4.90 20.81
C SER A 402 16.28 4.52 20.07
N GLY A 403 17.41 5.02 20.57
CA GLY A 403 18.72 4.88 19.92
C GLY A 403 18.72 5.45 18.49
N ASN A 404 19.06 4.60 17.52
CA ASN A 404 19.09 4.96 16.10
C ASN A 404 17.75 4.77 15.39
N GLN A 405 16.65 4.52 16.11
CA GLN A 405 15.34 4.26 15.51
C GLN A 405 14.30 5.28 15.98
N ILE A 406 13.51 5.78 15.04
CA ILE A 406 12.32 6.60 15.30
C ILE A 406 11.10 5.78 14.91
N SER A 407 10.06 5.81 15.73
CA SER A 407 8.76 5.26 15.40
C SER A 407 7.64 6.17 15.90
N GLY A 408 6.55 6.26 15.14
CA GLY A 408 5.45 7.13 15.51
C GLY A 408 4.17 6.84 14.76
N LYS A 409 3.13 7.57 15.17
CA LYS A 409 1.83 7.61 14.51
C LYS A 409 1.51 9.04 14.11
N ALA A 410 0.86 9.19 12.97
CA ALA A 410 0.41 10.48 12.45
C ALA A 410 -0.94 10.31 11.75
N GLY A 411 -1.77 11.36 11.77
CA GLY A 411 -3.01 11.40 11.01
C GLY A 411 -4.18 12.05 11.73
N VAL A 412 -5.31 12.07 11.04
CA VAL A 412 -6.62 12.49 11.56
C VAL A 412 -7.32 11.26 12.17
N ALA A 413 -8.32 11.43 13.03
CA ALA A 413 -8.99 10.36 13.78
C ALA A 413 -9.41 9.12 12.95
N LEU A 414 -9.64 9.29 11.64
CA LEU A 414 -10.08 8.25 10.69
C LEU A 414 -8.96 7.69 9.78
N ALA A 415 -7.78 8.29 9.74
CA ALA A 415 -6.67 7.88 8.87
C ALA A 415 -5.38 7.81 9.68
N ARG A 416 -5.14 6.66 10.34
CA ARG A 416 -3.94 6.44 11.14
C ARG A 416 -2.82 5.86 10.29
N ILE A 417 -1.68 6.53 10.34
CA ILE A 417 -0.48 6.16 9.61
C ILE A 417 0.61 5.87 10.62
N VAL A 418 1.35 4.78 10.41
CA VAL A 418 2.50 4.39 11.24
C VAL A 418 3.76 4.60 10.43
N TRP A 419 4.81 5.11 11.07
CA TRP A 419 6.09 5.31 10.41
C TRP A 419 7.24 4.84 11.29
N SER A 420 8.30 4.38 10.62
CA SER A 420 9.57 4.04 11.27
C SER A 420 10.75 4.46 10.38
N ALA A 421 11.79 4.97 11.02
CA ALA A 421 13.00 5.44 10.35
C ALA A 421 14.25 5.10 11.17
N LYS A 422 15.38 4.90 10.48
CA LYS A 422 16.68 4.64 11.12
C LYS A 422 17.68 5.75 10.79
N LYS A 423 18.52 6.09 11.78
CA LYS A 423 19.61 7.06 11.65
C LYS A 423 20.66 6.49 10.70
N GLN A 424 21.03 7.26 9.68
CA GLN A 424 22.17 6.95 8.80
C GLN A 424 23.47 7.48 9.39
#